data_AF-A0A2X1BY42-F1
#
_entry.id   AF-A0A2X1BY42-F1
#
_cell.length_a   1.000
_cell.length_b   1.000
_cell.length_c   1.000
_cell.angle_alpha   90.00
_cell.angle_beta   90.00
_cell.angle_gamma   90.00
#
_symmetry.space_group_name_H-M   'P 1'
#
loop_
_entity.id
_entity.type
_entity.pdbx_description
1 polymer ?
#
loop_
_entity_poly.entity_id
_entity_poly.type
_entity_poly.pdbx_seq_one_letter_code
_entity_poly.pdbx_strand_id
1 'polypeptide(L)'
;MPAFFAGIDKTLPTLVSWNGSGFDLPVLHYRALFHGISAPAYFEIGEQDNQFRYNNYISRFHWRHIDMMDVLSGYQANTRASLNDVAKLCALPGKLDTDGSQVQTLWQNGEKEKICDYCETDVLNTYGVYLRFELLRGRLQPAEYEEKIAQLRAYLQHLSENGATHITEFLEVWHV
;
A
#
# COMPACT_ATOMS: atom_id res chain seq x y z
N MET A 1 3.26 -4.17 -15.68
CA MET A 1 2.23 -3.14 -15.94
C MET A 1 0.97 -3.68 -16.59
N PRO A 2 0.99 -4.47 -17.69
CA PRO A 2 -0.25 -5.02 -18.25
C PRO A 2 -1.04 -5.85 -17.22
N ALA A 3 -0.33 -6.66 -16.42
CA ALA A 3 -0.93 -7.45 -15.34
C ALA A 3 -1.59 -6.59 -14.24
N PHE A 4 -1.09 -5.38 -13.99
CA PHE A 4 -1.66 -4.48 -12.97
C PHE A 4 -3.03 -3.97 -13.42
N PHE A 5 -3.11 -3.32 -14.59
CA PHE A 5 -4.38 -2.80 -15.10
C PHE A 5 -5.37 -3.91 -15.45
N ALA A 6 -4.89 -5.04 -16.00
CA ALA A 6 -5.75 -6.20 -16.21
C ALA A 6 -6.29 -6.79 -14.89
N GLY A 7 -5.50 -6.74 -13.81
CA GLY A 7 -5.96 -7.11 -12.48
C GLY A 7 -7.08 -6.19 -11.98
N ILE A 8 -6.92 -4.88 -12.17
CA ILE A 8 -7.95 -3.89 -11.84
C ILE A 8 -9.24 -4.14 -12.63
N ASP A 9 -9.16 -4.28 -13.96
CA ASP A 9 -10.33 -4.53 -14.81
C ASP A 9 -11.08 -5.81 -14.39
N LYS A 10 -10.34 -6.82 -13.89
CA LYS A 10 -10.91 -8.11 -13.50
C LYS A 10 -11.60 -8.09 -12.13
N THR A 11 -11.01 -7.42 -11.13
CA THR A 11 -11.46 -7.55 -9.72
C THR A 11 -11.99 -6.26 -9.12
N LEU A 12 -11.79 -5.12 -9.79
CA LEU A 12 -12.17 -3.78 -9.32
C LEU A 12 -11.82 -3.55 -7.84
N PRO A 13 -10.56 -3.83 -7.42
CA PRO A 13 -10.21 -3.83 -6.00
C PRO A 13 -10.18 -2.41 -5.44
N THR A 14 -10.26 -2.26 -4.12
CA THR A 14 -9.81 -1.02 -3.48
C THR A 14 -8.29 -0.99 -3.49
N LEU A 15 -7.70 0.03 -4.08
CA LEU A 15 -6.26 0.27 -4.02
C LEU A 15 -5.94 1.06 -2.75
N VAL A 16 -4.94 0.60 -2.00
CA VAL A 16 -4.45 1.31 -0.81
C VAL A 16 -2.95 1.53 -1.00
N SER A 17 -2.48 2.74 -0.70
CA SER A 17 -1.08 3.13 -0.87
C SER A 17 -0.64 4.12 0.20
N TRP A 18 0.67 4.30 0.35
CA TRP A 18 1.25 5.43 1.06
C TRP A 18 1.95 6.36 0.06
N ASN A 19 1.43 7.57 -0.17
CA ASN A 19 1.93 8.51 -1.18
C ASN A 19 1.82 7.99 -2.64
N GLY A 20 0.89 7.05 -2.90
CA GLY A 20 0.69 6.49 -4.23
C GLY A 20 0.20 7.50 -5.26
N SER A 21 -0.59 8.49 -4.85
CA SER A 21 -1.00 9.58 -5.75
C SER A 21 0.16 10.52 -6.10
N GLY A 22 1.15 10.64 -5.21
CA GLY A 22 2.32 11.49 -5.40
C GLY A 22 3.45 10.84 -6.19
N PHE A 23 3.48 9.51 -6.29
CA PHE A 23 4.58 8.78 -6.92
C PHE A 23 4.14 7.56 -7.74
N ASP A 24 3.63 6.51 -7.10
CA ASP A 24 3.40 5.20 -7.74
C ASP A 24 2.46 5.26 -8.94
N LEU A 25 1.29 5.88 -8.77
CA LEU A 25 0.27 5.97 -9.81
C LEU A 25 0.71 6.87 -10.97
N PRO A 26 1.26 8.09 -10.76
CA PRO A 26 1.84 8.86 -11.86
C PRO A 26 2.88 8.08 -12.68
N VAL A 27 3.79 7.34 -12.02
CA VAL A 27 4.77 6.51 -12.72
C VAL A 27 4.08 5.46 -13.58
N LEU A 28 3.07 4.76 -13.05
CA LEU A 28 2.29 3.79 -13.80
C LEU A 28 1.51 4.42 -14.96
N HIS A 29 0.93 5.62 -14.78
CA HIS A 29 0.20 6.34 -15.83
C HIS A 29 1.11 6.67 -17.00
N TYR A 30 2.25 7.31 -16.75
CA TYR A 30 3.17 7.70 -17.82
C TYR A 30 3.75 6.50 -18.55
N ARG A 31 4.04 5.43 -17.81
CA ARG A 31 4.55 4.20 -18.40
C ARG A 31 3.46 3.46 -19.21
N ALA A 32 2.22 3.44 -18.74
CA ALA A 32 1.09 2.90 -19.51
C ALA A 32 0.87 3.69 -20.80
N LEU A 33 0.89 5.03 -20.71
CA LEU A 33 0.78 5.93 -21.85
C LEU A 33 1.88 5.67 -22.88
N PHE A 34 3.14 5.61 -22.43
CA PHE A 34 4.29 5.36 -23.30
C PHE A 34 4.21 4.00 -24.01
N HIS A 35 3.70 2.97 -23.32
CA HIS A 35 3.60 1.61 -23.85
C HIS A 35 2.24 1.30 -24.53
N GLY A 36 1.32 2.27 -24.62
CA GLY A 36 -0.01 2.06 -25.22
C GLY A 36 -0.87 1.03 -24.48
N ILE A 37 -0.74 0.93 -23.16
CA ILE A 37 -1.49 -0.04 -22.34
C ILE A 37 -2.88 0.52 -22.04
N SER A 38 -3.92 -0.24 -22.41
CA SER A 38 -5.31 0.10 -22.08
C SER A 38 -5.62 -0.15 -20.61
N ALA A 39 -6.42 0.74 -20.00
CA ALA A 39 -6.82 0.68 -18.59
C ALA A 39 -8.22 1.31 -18.37
N PRO A 40 -9.28 0.82 -19.04
CA PRO A 40 -10.58 1.48 -19.07
C PRO A 40 -11.25 1.55 -17.69
N ALA A 41 -11.28 0.47 -16.90
CA ALA A 41 -11.94 0.51 -15.60
C ALA A 41 -11.15 1.37 -14.59
N TYR A 42 -9.85 1.51 -14.79
CA TYR A 42 -9.01 2.38 -13.96
C TYR A 42 -9.33 3.87 -14.18
N PHE A 43 -9.50 4.29 -15.44
CA PHE A 43 -9.78 5.68 -15.82
C PHE A 43 -11.28 6.01 -15.91
N GLU A 44 -12.17 5.04 -15.67
CA GLU A 44 -13.61 5.29 -15.61
C GLU A 44 -13.95 6.19 -14.41
N ILE A 45 -14.72 7.24 -14.66
CA ILE A 45 -15.11 8.27 -13.69
C ILE A 45 -16.63 8.48 -13.62
N GLY A 46 -17.42 7.64 -14.29
CA GLY A 46 -18.87 7.73 -14.38
C GLY A 46 -19.42 8.03 -15.78
N GLU A 47 -18.60 7.98 -16.83
CA GLU A 47 -19.00 8.29 -18.20
C GLU A 47 -19.75 7.12 -18.86
N GLN A 48 -19.23 5.90 -18.72
CA GLN A 48 -19.88 4.69 -19.27
C GLN A 48 -20.57 3.89 -18.17
N ASP A 49 -20.00 3.85 -16.97
CA ASP A 49 -20.58 3.20 -15.79
C ASP A 49 -20.81 4.17 -14.63
N ASN A 50 -22.08 4.51 -14.38
CA ASN A 50 -22.51 5.39 -13.29
C ASN A 50 -22.05 4.95 -11.90
N GLN A 51 -21.70 3.68 -11.67
CA GLN A 51 -21.16 3.21 -10.38
C GLN A 51 -19.83 3.88 -10.02
N PHE A 52 -19.08 4.39 -11.00
CA PHE A 52 -17.80 5.06 -10.80
C PHE A 52 -17.93 6.57 -10.50
N ARG A 53 -19.13 7.14 -10.67
CA ARG A 53 -19.38 8.59 -10.53
C ARG A 53 -18.94 9.15 -9.16
N TYR A 54 -19.15 8.39 -8.09
CA TYR A 54 -18.81 8.78 -6.72
C TYR A 54 -17.83 7.80 -6.04
N ASN A 55 -17.26 6.88 -6.81
CA ASN A 55 -16.29 5.91 -6.30
C ASN A 55 -15.41 5.38 -7.45
N ASN A 56 -14.36 6.11 -7.81
CA ASN A 56 -13.40 5.76 -8.88
C ASN A 56 -11.95 5.91 -8.41
N TYR A 57 -10.99 5.44 -9.21
CA TYR A 57 -9.57 5.44 -8.85
C TYR A 57 -8.86 6.78 -9.04
N ILE A 58 -9.43 7.70 -9.82
CA ILE A 58 -8.78 8.97 -10.19
C ILE A 58 -9.09 10.07 -9.19
N SER A 59 -10.32 10.09 -8.66
CA SER A 59 -10.79 11.14 -7.77
C SER A 59 -10.22 10.96 -6.36
N ARG A 60 -9.40 11.92 -5.94
CA ARG A 60 -8.70 11.96 -4.64
C ARG A 60 -9.59 11.82 -3.40
N PHE A 61 -10.88 12.15 -3.51
CA PHE A 61 -11.85 12.11 -2.40
C PHE A 61 -12.75 10.86 -2.42
N HIS A 62 -12.46 9.90 -3.30
CA HIS A 62 -13.19 8.64 -3.38
C HIS A 62 -12.42 7.52 -2.66
N TRP A 63 -13.09 6.39 -2.40
CA TRP A 63 -12.53 5.29 -1.60
C TRP A 63 -12.04 4.11 -2.43
N ARG A 64 -12.10 4.20 -3.77
CA ARG A 64 -11.61 3.13 -4.64
C ARG A 64 -10.09 3.14 -4.76
N HIS A 65 -9.46 4.32 -4.63
CA HIS A 65 -8.05 4.46 -4.28
C HIS A 65 -7.95 5.26 -2.99
N ILE A 66 -7.22 4.73 -2.01
CA ILE A 66 -6.99 5.34 -0.71
C ILE A 66 -5.49 5.58 -0.56
N ASP A 67 -5.07 6.83 -0.79
CA ASP A 67 -3.74 7.27 -0.40
C ASP A 67 -3.75 7.63 1.10
N MET A 68 -3.23 6.72 1.92
CA MET A 68 -3.25 6.83 3.38
C MET A 68 -2.54 8.07 3.89
N MET A 69 -1.39 8.42 3.30
CA MET A 69 -0.64 9.62 3.69
C MET A 69 -1.50 10.87 3.46
N ASP A 70 -2.20 10.89 2.34
CA ASP A 70 -2.95 12.04 1.88
C ASP A 70 -4.26 12.22 2.64
N VAL A 71 -4.97 11.13 2.91
CA VAL A 71 -6.17 11.11 3.75
C VAL A 71 -5.84 11.50 5.19
N LEU A 72 -4.81 10.92 5.80
CA LEU A 72 -4.44 11.19 7.20
C LEU A 72 -3.88 12.59 7.42
N SER A 73 -3.23 13.17 6.40
CA SER A 73 -2.76 14.57 6.44
C SER A 73 -3.88 15.59 6.22
N GLY A 74 -5.13 15.15 6.04
CA GLY A 74 -6.25 16.04 5.73
C GLY A 74 -6.06 16.74 4.39
N TYR A 75 -5.40 16.07 3.44
CA TYR A 75 -5.09 16.57 2.10
C TYR A 75 -4.12 17.76 2.06
N GLN A 76 -3.47 18.09 3.17
CA GLN A 76 -2.53 19.21 3.30
C GLN A 76 -1.08 18.73 3.15
N ALA A 77 -0.30 19.38 2.28
CA ALA A 77 1.05 18.94 1.99
C ALA A 77 2.02 19.11 3.18
N ASN A 78 1.80 20.13 4.02
CA ASN A 78 2.67 20.48 5.14
C ASN A 78 2.43 19.65 6.41
N THR A 79 1.40 18.80 6.45
CA THR A 79 1.07 17.92 7.58
C THR A 79 1.32 16.45 7.26
N ARG A 80 1.99 16.16 6.14
CA ARG A 80 2.37 14.79 5.76
C ARG A 80 3.44 14.26 6.71
N ALA A 81 3.24 13.02 7.16
CA ALA A 81 4.21 12.26 7.95
C ALA A 81 4.78 11.10 7.12
N SER A 82 5.92 10.54 7.54
CA SER A 82 6.48 9.36 6.89
C SER A 82 5.69 8.09 7.26
N LEU A 83 5.70 7.08 6.40
CA LEU A 83 5.10 5.77 6.70
C LEU A 83 5.72 5.17 7.96
N ASN A 84 7.04 5.29 8.12
CA ASN A 84 7.77 4.80 9.28
C ASN A 84 7.21 5.37 10.59
N ASP A 85 7.00 6.68 10.65
CA ASP A 85 6.57 7.33 11.89
C ASP A 85 5.13 6.98 12.25
N VAL A 86 4.25 6.92 11.24
CA VAL A 86 2.84 6.55 11.45
C VAL A 86 2.68 5.06 11.76
N ALA A 87 3.48 4.20 11.13
CA ALA A 87 3.53 2.77 11.46
C ALA A 87 3.94 2.56 12.92
N LYS A 88 5.03 3.21 13.36
CA LYS A 88 5.50 3.14 14.76
C LYS A 88 4.48 3.71 15.74
N LEU A 89 3.81 4.81 15.39
CA LEU A 89 2.69 5.36 16.17
C LEU A 89 1.55 4.33 16.34
N CYS A 90 1.32 3.49 15.33
CA CYS A 90 0.33 2.42 15.35
C CYS A 90 0.85 1.11 15.98
N ALA A 91 2.03 1.13 16.60
CA ALA A 91 2.75 -0.03 17.13
C ALA A 91 3.06 -1.14 16.10
N LEU A 92 3.22 -0.74 14.84
CA LEU A 92 3.75 -1.59 13.77
C LEU A 92 5.28 -1.41 13.68
N PRO A 93 6.01 -2.34 13.05
CA PRO A 93 7.47 -2.29 12.92
C PRO A 93 8.04 -0.98 12.35
N GLY A 94 7.37 -0.40 11.35
CA GLY A 94 7.96 0.66 10.53
C GLY A 94 9.11 0.12 9.68
N LYS A 95 10.09 0.97 9.37
CA LYS A 95 11.27 0.59 8.58
C LYS A 95 12.25 -0.21 9.43
N LEU A 96 12.78 -1.29 8.86
CA LEU A 96 13.86 -2.11 9.41
C LEU A 96 15.21 -1.42 9.13
N ASP A 97 15.92 -1.82 8.07
CA ASP A 97 17.27 -1.29 7.75
C ASP A 97 17.39 -0.58 6.38
N THR A 98 16.53 -0.95 5.41
CA THR A 98 16.58 -0.40 4.05
C THR A 98 15.66 0.82 3.92
N ASP A 99 16.16 1.88 3.26
CA ASP A 99 15.39 3.08 2.92
C ASP A 99 15.36 3.32 1.40
N GLY A 100 14.32 4.01 0.92
CA GLY A 100 14.15 4.37 -0.49
C GLY A 100 15.37 5.07 -1.12
N SER A 101 16.14 5.83 -0.34
CA SER A 101 17.39 6.45 -0.80
C SER A 101 18.47 5.44 -1.21
N GLN A 102 18.42 4.20 -0.72
CA GLN A 102 19.38 3.15 -1.02
C GLN A 102 19.01 2.34 -2.28
N VAL A 103 17.78 2.44 -2.77
CA VAL A 103 17.25 1.61 -3.88
C VAL A 103 18.11 1.71 -5.13
N GLN A 104 18.60 2.90 -5.48
CA GLN A 104 19.45 3.07 -6.65
C GLN A 104 20.79 2.31 -6.51
N THR A 105 21.43 2.40 -5.34
CA THR A 105 22.68 1.70 -5.05
C THR A 105 22.47 0.19 -5.02
N LEU A 106 21.43 -0.30 -4.34
CA LEU A 106 21.06 -1.72 -4.32
C LEU A 106 20.85 -2.26 -5.73
N TRP A 107 20.13 -1.51 -6.58
CA TRP A 107 19.88 -1.89 -7.96
C TRP A 107 21.17 -1.98 -8.79
N GLN A 108 22.05 -0.99 -8.67
CA GLN A 108 23.34 -0.97 -9.36
C GLN A 108 24.25 -2.12 -8.91
N ASN A 109 24.14 -2.54 -7.65
CA ASN A 109 24.87 -3.67 -7.09
C ASN A 109 24.23 -5.03 -7.42
N GLY A 110 23.08 -5.05 -8.10
CA GLY A 110 22.35 -6.29 -8.42
C GLY A 110 21.59 -6.90 -7.25
N GLU A 111 21.44 -6.19 -6.13
CA GLU A 111 20.79 -6.64 -4.89
C GLU A 111 19.26 -6.48 -4.96
N LYS A 112 18.64 -7.10 -5.97
CA LYS A 112 17.20 -6.96 -6.24
C LYS A 112 16.32 -7.53 -5.14
N GLU A 113 16.77 -8.60 -4.49
CA GLU A 113 16.05 -9.28 -3.41
C GLU A 113 15.80 -8.32 -2.24
N LYS A 114 16.85 -7.59 -1.79
CA LYS A 114 16.71 -6.56 -0.74
C LYS A 114 15.72 -5.45 -1.11
N ILE A 115 15.62 -5.09 -2.39
CA ILE A 115 14.62 -4.11 -2.85
C ILE A 115 13.21 -4.70 -2.74
N CYS A 116 13.02 -5.96 -3.12
CA CYS A 116 11.74 -6.66 -2.97
C CYS A 116 11.34 -6.77 -1.51
N ASP A 117 12.26 -7.19 -0.64
CA ASP A 117 12.03 -7.34 0.80
C ASP A 117 11.63 -6.00 1.42
N TYR A 118 12.35 -4.93 1.08
CA TYR A 118 12.01 -3.56 1.48
C TYR A 118 10.60 -3.17 1.03
N CYS A 119 10.28 -3.35 -0.25
CA CYS A 119 8.95 -3.05 -0.79
C CYS A 119 7.85 -3.85 -0.09
N GLU A 120 8.09 -5.13 0.23
CA GLU A 120 7.14 -5.98 0.94
C GLU A 120 6.88 -5.46 2.36
N THR A 121 7.92 -5.08 3.10
CA THR A 121 7.76 -4.51 4.46
C THR A 121 7.01 -3.16 4.46
N ASP A 122 7.21 -2.31 3.44
CA ASP A 122 6.45 -1.06 3.28
C ASP A 122 4.96 -1.35 2.99
N VAL A 123 4.65 -2.37 2.19
CA VAL A 123 3.28 -2.82 1.94
C VAL A 123 2.63 -3.37 3.22
N LEU A 124 3.35 -4.16 4.01
CA LEU A 124 2.85 -4.70 5.28
C LEU A 124 2.54 -3.59 6.29
N ASN A 125 3.43 -2.61 6.43
CA ASN A 125 3.18 -1.43 7.27
C ASN A 125 1.97 -0.64 6.76
N THR A 126 1.87 -0.41 5.45
CA THR A 126 0.73 0.30 4.85
C THR A 126 -0.59 -0.43 5.14
N TYR A 127 -0.61 -1.76 5.02
CA TYR A 127 -1.79 -2.57 5.32
C TYR A 127 -2.16 -2.52 6.81
N GLY A 128 -1.20 -2.62 7.72
CA GLY A 128 -1.46 -2.47 9.16
C GLY A 128 -2.05 -1.09 9.52
N VAL A 129 -1.49 -0.01 8.94
CA VAL A 129 -2.03 1.34 9.12
C VAL A 129 -3.44 1.46 8.52
N TYR A 130 -3.68 0.84 7.38
CA TYR A 130 -5.01 0.78 6.77
C TYR A 130 -6.03 0.07 7.66
N LEU A 131 -5.69 -1.07 8.27
CA LEU A 131 -6.58 -1.74 9.23
C LEU A 131 -6.90 -0.84 10.43
N ARG A 132 -5.90 -0.12 10.96
CA ARG A 132 -6.11 0.84 12.05
C ARG A 132 -7.01 2.00 11.61
N PHE A 133 -6.89 2.46 10.38
CA PHE A 133 -7.74 3.48 9.79
C PHE A 133 -9.19 3.02 9.59
N GLU A 134 -9.40 1.78 9.14
CA GLU A 134 -10.75 1.22 9.02
C GLU A 134 -11.41 1.03 10.39
N LEU A 135 -10.65 0.70 11.44
CA LEU A 135 -11.11 0.74 12.82
C LEU A 135 -11.50 2.18 13.23
N LEU A 136 -10.65 3.18 12.96
CA LEU A 136 -10.93 4.59 13.25
C LEU A 136 -12.23 5.08 12.57
N ARG A 137 -12.52 4.58 11.37
CA ARG A 137 -13.74 4.90 10.61
C ARG A 137 -14.98 4.13 11.06
N GLY A 138 -14.84 3.19 11.99
CA GLY A 138 -15.91 2.27 12.40
C GLY A 138 -16.31 1.25 11.33
N ARG A 139 -15.47 1.05 10.31
CA ARG A 139 -15.65 0.00 9.29
C ARG A 139 -15.24 -1.37 9.79
N LEU A 140 -14.26 -1.41 10.69
CA LEU A 140 -13.94 -2.56 11.53
C LEU A 140 -14.36 -2.27 12.96
N GLN A 141 -14.98 -3.25 13.60
CA GLN A 141 -15.14 -3.28 15.05
C GLN A 141 -13.83 -3.72 15.70
N PRO A 142 -13.61 -3.43 17.01
CA PRO A 142 -12.38 -3.83 17.69
C PRO A 142 -12.07 -5.32 17.56
N ALA A 143 -13.06 -6.21 17.70
CA ALA A 143 -12.87 -7.64 17.55
C ALA A 143 -12.43 -8.05 16.12
N GLU A 144 -13.00 -7.42 15.09
CA GLU A 144 -12.64 -7.68 13.69
C GLU A 144 -11.23 -7.17 13.37
N TYR A 145 -10.85 -6.03 13.94
CA TYR A 145 -9.49 -5.51 13.83
C TYR A 145 -8.46 -6.47 14.42
N GLU A 146 -8.68 -6.94 15.67
CA GLU A 146 -7.80 -7.90 16.32
C GLU A 146 -7.72 -9.23 15.53
N GLU A 147 -8.85 -9.71 15.00
CA GLU A 147 -8.87 -10.91 14.16
C GLU A 147 -8.03 -10.72 12.88
N LYS A 148 -8.15 -9.57 12.20
CA LYS A 148 -7.38 -9.28 10.99
C LYS A 148 -5.88 -9.15 11.27
N ILE A 149 -5.50 -8.55 12.39
CA ILE A 149 -4.10 -8.50 12.83
C ILE A 149 -3.58 -9.90 13.14
N ALA A 150 -4.33 -10.73 13.86
CA ALA A 150 -3.95 -12.10 14.14
C ALA A 150 -3.80 -12.94 12.85
N GLN A 151 -4.72 -12.79 11.89
CA GLN A 151 -4.63 -13.43 10.57
C GLN A 151 -3.37 -13.01 9.81
N LEU A 152 -3.03 -11.72 9.82
CA LEU A 152 -1.81 -11.22 9.20
C LEU A 152 -0.56 -11.80 9.88
N ARG A 153 -0.50 -11.78 11.22
CA ARG A 153 0.63 -12.35 11.98
C ARG A 153 0.79 -13.84 11.68
N ALA A 154 -0.29 -14.62 11.66
CA ALA A 154 -0.24 -16.05 11.33
C ALA A 154 0.27 -16.30 9.90
N TYR A 155 -0.16 -15.49 8.94
CA TYR A 155 0.33 -15.56 7.56
C TYR A 155 1.84 -15.26 7.48
N LEU A 156 2.30 -14.20 8.15
CA LEU A 156 3.72 -13.85 8.19
C LEU A 156 4.56 -14.90 8.90
N GLN A 157 4.05 -15.49 9.99
CA GLN A 157 4.72 -16.57 10.70
C GLN A 157 4.96 -17.77 9.77
N HIS A 158 3.94 -18.12 8.97
CA HIS A 158 4.08 -19.17 7.97
C HIS A 158 5.14 -18.84 6.89
N LEU A 159 5.23 -17.58 6.44
CA LEU A 159 6.28 -17.16 5.50
C LEU A 159 7.67 -17.22 6.11
N SER A 160 7.81 -16.77 7.36
CA SER A 160 9.05 -16.82 8.14
C SER A 160 9.55 -18.27 8.28
N GLU A 161 8.66 -19.20 8.64
CA GLU A 161 8.96 -20.64 8.75
C GLU A 161 9.40 -21.26 7.41
N ASN A 162 8.96 -20.68 6.29
CA ASN A 162 9.35 -21.10 4.94
C ASN A 162 10.59 -20.34 4.40
N GLY A 163 11.32 -19.63 5.26
CA GLY A 163 12.64 -19.06 4.94
C GLY A 163 12.65 -17.58 4.53
N ALA A 164 11.55 -16.86 4.66
CA ALA A 164 11.52 -15.41 4.41
C ALA A 164 12.16 -14.65 5.59
N THR A 165 13.47 -14.40 5.51
CA THR A 165 14.26 -13.82 6.63
C THR A 165 13.85 -12.41 7.01
N HIS A 166 13.54 -11.55 6.02
CA HIS A 166 13.05 -10.19 6.27
C HIS A 166 11.71 -10.17 7.02
N ILE A 167 10.87 -11.20 6.82
CA ILE A 167 9.62 -11.37 7.57
C ILE A 167 9.89 -11.79 9.02
N THR A 168 10.91 -12.61 9.27
CA THR A 168 11.36 -12.93 10.63
C THR A 168 11.77 -11.65 11.36
N GLU A 169 12.63 -10.84 10.75
CA GLU A 169 13.07 -9.55 11.31
C GLU A 169 11.89 -8.61 11.56
N PHE A 170 10.93 -8.55 10.63
CA PHE A 170 9.70 -7.79 10.78
C PHE A 170 8.88 -8.24 11.99
N LEU A 171 8.72 -9.55 12.19
CA LEU A 171 7.97 -10.13 13.32
C LEU A 171 8.65 -9.92 14.67
N GLU A 172 9.99 -9.95 14.73
CA GLU A 172 10.76 -9.75 15.96
C GLU A 172 10.53 -8.37 16.58
N VAL A 173 10.41 -7.34 15.75
CA VAL A 173 10.16 -5.96 16.21
C VAL A 173 8.66 -5.62 16.30
N TRP A 174 7.78 -6.53 15.88
CA TRP A 174 6.33 -6.35 15.98
C TRP A 174 5.79 -6.84 17.34
N HIS A 175 5.86 -5.98 18.35
CA HIS A 175 5.56 -6.33 19.75
C HIS A 175 4.08 -6.31 20.17
N VAL A 176 3.15 -6.04 19.25
CA VAL A 176 1.71 -5.93 19.54
C VAL A 176 0.89 -6.88 18.67
#